data_AF-A0A1T4QZP1-F1
#
_entry.id   AF-A0A1T4QZP1-F1
#
_cell.length_a   1.000
_cell.length_b   1.000
_cell.length_c   1.000
_cell.angle_alpha   90.00
_cell.angle_beta   90.00
_cell.angle_gamma   90.00
#
_symmetry.space_group_name_H-M   'P 1'
#
loop_
_entity.id
_entity.type
_entity.pdbx_description
1 polymer ?
#
loop_
_entity_poly.entity_id
_entity_poly.type
_entity_poly.pdbx_seq_one_letter_code
_entity_poly.pdbx_strand_id
1 'polypeptide(L)'
;MAGINAYHPMMGNDLTKEVEPHKQRAIMQYHHNFAWLNKDNHAVVFQPNKDVMTFHYEPTTHVLVPHELPTNEIKVANACALWGSLSYKQDFYQWDKIKSTQTKSTKD
;
A
#
# COMPACT_ATOMS: atom_id res chain seq x y z
N MET A 1 -5.78 19.12 12.36
CA MET A 1 -5.00 19.39 11.12
C MET A 1 -5.38 20.75 10.55
N ALA A 2 -4.73 21.21 9.48
CA ALA A 2 -4.82 22.57 8.91
C ALA A 2 -6.18 22.99 8.31
N GLY A 3 -7.27 22.23 8.49
CA GLY A 3 -8.62 22.60 8.03
C GLY A 3 -8.87 22.52 6.52
N ILE A 4 -8.01 21.81 5.78
CA ILE A 4 -8.10 21.69 4.31
C ILE A 4 -8.91 20.44 3.94
N ASN A 5 -9.94 20.61 3.09
CA ASN A 5 -10.58 19.49 2.41
C ASN A 5 -9.77 19.13 1.15
N ALA A 6 -9.32 17.89 1.05
CA ALA A 6 -8.38 17.47 0.01
C ALA A 6 -8.97 16.35 -0.85
N TYR A 7 -9.02 16.57 -2.17
CA TYR A 7 -9.21 15.54 -3.18
C TYR A 7 -7.87 15.29 -3.86
N HIS A 8 -7.33 14.09 -3.72
CA HIS A 8 -5.96 13.77 -4.16
C HIS A 8 -5.81 12.27 -4.51
N PRO A 9 -4.80 11.90 -5.31
CA PRO A 9 -4.57 10.50 -5.71
C PRO A 9 -3.76 9.70 -4.67
N MET A 10 -3.46 10.26 -3.51
CA MET A 10 -2.62 9.59 -2.51
C MET A 10 -3.32 8.36 -1.92
N MET A 11 -2.58 7.25 -1.81
CA MET A 11 -3.05 6.01 -1.18
C MET A 11 -2.93 6.00 0.37
N GLY A 12 -2.55 7.14 0.97
CA GLY A 12 -2.45 7.29 2.41
C GLY A 12 -3.84 7.38 3.05
N ASN A 13 -3.98 6.85 4.27
CA ASN A 13 -5.20 7.00 5.05
C ASN A 13 -5.15 8.31 5.87
N ASP A 14 -6.29 8.98 5.99
CA ASP A 14 -6.48 10.08 6.94
C ASP A 14 -6.58 9.51 8.37
N LEU A 15 -5.48 9.62 9.13
CA LEU A 15 -5.37 9.07 10.48
C LEU A 15 -6.13 9.89 11.54
N THR A 16 -6.80 10.99 11.17
CA THR A 16 -7.73 11.68 12.08
C THR A 16 -9.07 10.96 12.23
N LYS A 17 -9.32 9.98 11.37
CA LYS A 17 -10.51 9.13 11.36
C LYS A 17 -10.11 7.69 11.64
N GLU A 18 -11.10 6.89 12.04
CA GLU A 18 -10.89 5.44 12.14
C GLU A 18 -10.56 4.87 10.76
N VAL A 19 -9.47 4.10 10.71
CA VAL A 19 -9.06 3.39 9.50
C VAL A 19 -9.55 1.96 9.62
N GLU A 20 -10.39 1.55 8.68
CA GLU A 20 -10.88 0.18 8.58
C GLU A 20 -9.74 -0.85 8.71
N PRO A 21 -9.91 -1.93 9.51
CA PRO A 21 -8.87 -2.93 9.75
C PRO A 21 -8.15 -3.44 8.49
N HIS A 22 -8.91 -3.72 7.43
CA HIS A 22 -8.36 -4.23 6.16
C HIS A 22 -7.52 -3.21 5.37
N LYS A 23 -7.55 -1.92 5.76
CA LYS A 23 -6.73 -0.83 5.19
C LYS A 23 -5.54 -0.47 6.07
N GLN A 24 -5.47 -1.00 7.29
CA GLN A 24 -4.36 -0.75 8.20
C GLN A 24 -3.14 -1.54 7.74
N ARG A 25 -2.11 -0.81 7.31
CA ARG A 25 -0.87 -1.38 6.80
C ARG A 25 0.30 -0.41 6.92
N ALA A 26 1.50 -0.96 6.92
CA ALA A 26 2.75 -0.25 6.65
C ALA A 26 3.35 -0.75 5.34
N ILE A 27 3.85 0.18 4.52
CA ILE A 27 4.69 -0.10 3.35
C ILE A 27 6.08 0.46 3.64
N MET A 28 7.11 -0.34 3.38
CA MET A 28 8.50 0.02 3.61
C MET A 28 9.33 -0.39 2.39
N GLN A 29 10.32 0.42 2.05
CA GLN A 29 11.27 0.12 0.98
C GLN A 29 12.70 0.30 1.48
N TYR A 30 13.54 -0.71 1.27
CA TYR A 30 14.97 -0.68 1.58
C TYR A 30 15.75 -1.10 0.34
N HIS A 31 16.39 -0.13 -0.32
CA HIS A 31 16.98 -0.30 -1.66
C HIS A 31 15.96 -0.90 -2.65
N HIS A 32 16.23 -2.10 -3.14
CA HIS A 32 15.40 -2.83 -4.09
C HIS A 32 14.39 -3.77 -3.42
N ASN A 33 14.35 -3.79 -2.09
CA ASN A 33 13.46 -4.65 -1.33
C ASN A 33 12.20 -3.88 -0.93
N PHE A 34 11.05 -4.50 -1.13
CA PHE A 34 9.77 -3.96 -0.72
C PHE A 34 9.17 -4.83 0.38
N ALA A 35 8.63 -4.20 1.42
CA ALA A 35 7.94 -4.87 2.51
C ALA A 35 6.55 -4.27 2.72
N TRP A 36 5.59 -5.14 3.00
CA TRP A 36 4.22 -4.81 3.36
C TRP A 36 3.88 -5.54 4.66
N LEU A 37 3.29 -4.82 5.61
CA LEU A 37 2.88 -5.34 6.91
C LEU A 37 1.44 -4.91 7.17
N ASN A 38 0.55 -5.81 7.56
CA ASN A 38 -0.84 -5.48 7.90
C ASN A 38 -1.09 -5.45 9.42
N LYS A 39 -2.33 -5.16 9.78
CA LYS A 39 -2.83 -5.21 11.17
C LYS A 39 -2.56 -6.53 11.89
N ASP A 40 -2.65 -7.65 11.18
CA ASP A 40 -2.52 -9.00 11.74
C ASP A 40 -1.05 -9.43 11.86
N ASN A 41 -0.11 -8.47 11.74
CA ASN A 41 1.32 -8.67 11.73
C ASN A 41 1.83 -9.60 10.62
N HIS A 42 1.04 -9.82 9.57
CA HIS A 42 1.48 -10.54 8.40
C HIS A 42 2.39 -9.65 7.56
N ALA A 43 3.60 -10.12 7.31
CA ALA A 43 4.60 -9.42 6.53
C ALA A 43 4.89 -10.16 5.23
N VAL A 44 4.89 -9.41 4.12
CA VAL A 44 5.30 -9.90 2.79
C VAL A 44 6.52 -9.10 2.36
N VAL A 45 7.58 -9.79 1.94
CA VAL A 45 8.82 -9.17 1.46
C VAL A 45 9.10 -9.62 0.02
N PHE A 46 9.26 -8.65 -0.87
CA PHE A 46 9.72 -8.86 -2.24
C PHE A 46 11.18 -8.43 -2.35
N GLN A 47 12.00 -9.32 -2.92
CA GLN A 47 13.40 -9.06 -3.26
C GLN A 47 13.63 -9.41 -4.73
N PRO A 48 14.54 -8.70 -5.43
CA PRO A 48 14.87 -9.03 -6.81
C PRO A 48 15.37 -10.47 -6.93
N ASN A 49 14.86 -11.21 -7.92
CA ASN A 49 15.28 -12.56 -8.27
C ASN A 49 15.14 -13.59 -7.11
N LYS A 50 14.22 -13.35 -6.18
CA LYS A 50 13.87 -14.30 -5.12
C LYS A 50 12.37 -14.54 -5.11
N ASP A 51 12.00 -15.72 -4.61
CA ASP A 51 10.61 -16.04 -4.34
C ASP A 51 10.04 -15.10 -3.26
N VAL A 52 8.71 -14.95 -3.28
CA VAL A 52 7.99 -14.14 -2.30
C VAL A 52 8.21 -14.72 -0.92
N MET A 53 8.68 -13.89 0.01
CA MET A 53 8.89 -14.29 1.40
C MET A 53 7.73 -13.79 2.25
N THR A 54 7.25 -14.66 3.14
CA THR A 54 6.09 -14.40 3.99
C THR A 54 6.40 -14.73 5.44
N PHE A 55 5.94 -13.88 6.35
CA PHE A 55 6.28 -13.95 7.76
C PHE A 55 5.12 -13.50 8.65
N HIS A 56 5.11 -13.96 9.89
CA HIS A 56 4.44 -13.31 11.01
C HIS A 56 5.47 -12.46 11.77
N TYR A 57 5.15 -11.19 11.99
CA TYR A 57 5.99 -10.25 12.71
C TYR A 57 5.64 -10.27 14.20
N GLU A 58 6.65 -10.46 15.07
CA GLU A 58 6.48 -10.42 16.51
C GLU A 58 6.75 -9.00 17.04
N PRO A 59 5.74 -8.22 17.47
CA PRO A 59 5.92 -6.82 17.81
C PRO A 59 6.78 -6.59 19.06
N THR A 60 6.85 -7.59 19.96
CA THR A 60 7.61 -7.51 21.21
C THR A 60 9.10 -7.75 21.00
N THR A 61 9.45 -8.71 20.13
CA THR A 61 10.85 -9.12 19.89
C THR A 61 11.42 -8.51 18.61
N HIS A 62 10.57 -7.93 17.76
CA HIS A 62 10.89 -7.38 16.45
C HIS A 62 11.47 -8.41 15.48
N VAL A 63 11.07 -9.67 15.63
CA VAL A 63 11.54 -10.79 14.79
C VAL A 63 10.49 -11.14 13.73
N LEU A 64 10.96 -11.53 12.54
CA LEU A 64 10.14 -12.11 11.50
C LEU A 64 10.22 -13.63 11.56
N VAL A 65 9.09 -14.29 11.80
CA VAL A 65 8.98 -15.75 11.85
C VAL A 65 8.35 -16.22 10.53
N PRO A 66 9.00 -17.13 9.76
CA PRO A 66 8.42 -17.64 8.52
C PRO A 66 7.01 -18.19 8.73
N HIS A 67 6.06 -17.77 7.89
CA HIS A 67 4.65 -18.11 8.05
C HIS A 67 3.93 -18.04 6.70
N GLU A 68 3.17 -19.07 6.36
CA GLU A 68 2.40 -19.09 5.12
C GLU A 68 1.20 -18.12 5.19
N LEU A 69 1.01 -17.32 4.14
CA LEU A 69 -0.04 -16.32 4.09
C LEU A 69 -1.07 -16.61 3.00
N PRO A 70 -2.34 -16.16 3.18
CA PRO A 70 -3.36 -16.28 2.15
C PRO A 70 -2.92 -15.60 0.84
N THR A 71 -3.23 -16.23 -0.30
CA THR A 71 -2.90 -15.71 -1.64
C THR A 71 -3.44 -14.29 -1.86
N ASN A 72 -4.57 -13.94 -1.25
CA ASN A 72 -5.15 -12.60 -1.35
C ASN A 72 -4.23 -11.52 -0.74
N GLU A 73 -3.64 -11.78 0.43
CA GLU A 73 -2.74 -10.82 1.08
C GLU A 73 -1.46 -10.60 0.26
N ILE A 74 -0.91 -11.68 -0.29
CA ILE A 74 0.25 -11.61 -1.20
C ILE A 74 -0.09 -10.77 -2.45
N LYS A 75 -1.29 -10.93 -3.00
CA LYS A 75 -1.76 -10.12 -4.14
C LYS A 75 -1.89 -8.63 -3.78
N VAL A 76 -2.44 -8.31 -2.61
CA VAL A 76 -2.54 -6.92 -2.13
C VAL A 76 -1.16 -6.31 -1.93
N ALA A 77 -0.24 -7.04 -1.32
CA ALA A 77 1.15 -6.60 -1.14
C ALA A 77 1.85 -6.36 -2.48
N ASN A 78 1.67 -7.25 -3.45
CA ASN A 78 2.23 -7.12 -4.80
C ASN A 78 1.64 -5.90 -5.54
N ALA A 79 0.32 -5.70 -5.47
CA ALA A 79 -0.31 -4.52 -6.05
C ALA A 79 0.26 -3.22 -5.44
N CYS A 80 0.48 -3.20 -4.13
CA CYS A 80 1.13 -2.06 -3.47
C CYS A 80 2.58 -1.83 -3.96
N ALA A 81 3.35 -2.91 -4.16
CA ALA A 81 4.73 -2.83 -4.65
C ALA A 81 4.80 -2.27 -6.08
N LEU A 82 3.87 -2.67 -6.95
CA LEU A 82 3.82 -2.23 -8.34
C LEU A 82 3.23 -0.82 -8.51
N TRP A 83 2.40 -0.37 -7.57
CA TRP A 83 1.63 0.87 -7.71
C TRP A 83 2.50 2.09 -7.98
N GLY A 84 3.64 2.24 -7.27
CA GLY A 84 4.52 3.40 -7.45
C GLY A 84 5.06 3.50 -8.88
N SER A 85 5.63 2.40 -9.39
CA SER A 85 6.17 2.32 -10.74
C SER A 85 5.10 2.49 -11.82
N LEU A 86 3.93 1.87 -11.63
CA LEU A 86 2.82 1.96 -12.57
C LEU A 86 2.26 3.39 -12.63
N SER A 87 2.05 4.00 -11.46
CA SER A 87 1.53 5.36 -11.34
C SER A 87 2.46 6.37 -11.98
N TYR A 88 3.77 6.18 -11.81
CA TYR A 88 4.77 7.02 -12.47
C TYR A 88 4.71 6.88 -13.99
N LYS A 89 4.71 5.63 -14.50
CA LYS A 89 4.70 5.35 -15.95
C LYS A 89 3.45 5.86 -16.67
N GLN A 90 2.31 5.93 -15.98
CA GLN A 90 1.01 6.29 -16.57
C GLN A 90 0.54 7.71 -16.19
N ASP A 91 1.35 8.45 -15.42
CA ASP A 91 1.04 9.74 -14.80
C ASP A 91 -0.26 9.76 -13.98
N PHE A 92 -0.56 8.68 -13.25
CA PHE A 92 -1.77 8.63 -12.40
C PHE A 92 -1.74 9.60 -11.22
N TYR A 93 -0.58 10.21 -10.97
CA TYR A 93 -0.40 11.25 -9.96
C TYR A 93 -0.61 12.67 -10.51
N GLN A 94 -0.74 12.87 -11.84
CA GLN A 94 -0.91 14.20 -12.43
C GLN A 94 -2.29 14.79 -12.16
N TRP A 95 -2.30 16.01 -11.65
CA TRP A 95 -3.53 16.73 -11.29
C TRP A 95 -4.49 16.94 -12.47
N ASP A 96 -3.97 17.27 -13.65
CA ASP A 96 -4.82 17.54 -14.83
C ASP A 96 -5.62 16.31 -15.26
N LYS A 97 -5.01 15.11 -15.19
CA LYS A 97 -5.68 13.84 -15.48
C LYS A 97 -6.72 13.49 -14.41
N ILE A 98 -6.43 13.79 -13.15
CA ILE A 98 -7.35 13.56 -12.03
C ILE A 98 -8.61 14.44 -12.16
N LYS A 99 -8.43 15.72 -12.47
CA LYS A 99 -9.54 16.70 -12.61
C LYS A 99 -10.47 16.35 -13.77
N SER A 100 -9.91 15.92 -14.91
CA SER A 100 -10.69 15.52 -16.09
C SER A 100 -11.49 14.22 -15.89
N THR A 101 -11.03 13.33 -15.02
CA THR A 101 -11.76 12.10 -14.65
C THR A 101 -12.92 12.40 -13.71
N GLN A 102 -12.72 13.31 -12.74
CA GLN A 102 -13.78 13.72 -11.80
C GLN A 102 -14.98 14.38 -12.51
N THR A 103 -14.70 15.22 -13.51
CA THR A 103 -15.75 15.92 -14.27
C THR A 103 -16.60 15.00 -15.14
N LYS A 104 -16.09 13.84 -15.56
CA LYS A 104 -16.86 12.83 -16.30
C LYS A 104 -17.81 12.04 -15.39
N SER A 105 -17.33 11.61 -14.22
CA SER A 105 -18.15 10.84 -13.26
C SER A 105 -19.29 11.61 -12.61
N THR A 106 -19.34 12.94 -12.75
CA THR A 106 -20.41 13.79 -12.18
C THR A 106 -21.48 14.17 -13.22
N LYS A 107 -21.35 13.68 -14.47
CA LYS A 107 -22.26 13.98 -15.59
C LYS A 107 -23.13 12.79 -16.02
N ASP A 108 -22.97 11.65 -15.37
CA ASP A 108 -23.83 10.47 -15.46
C ASP A 108 -24.62 10.32 -14.14
#